data_AF-A0A5M8P931-F1
#
_entry.id   AF-A0A5M8P931-F1
#
_cell.length_a   1.000
_cell.length_b   1.000
_cell.length_c   1.000
_cell.angle_alpha   90.00
_cell.angle_beta   90.00
_cell.angle_gamma   90.00
#
_symmetry.space_group_name_H-M   'P 1'
#
loop_
_entity.id
_entity.type
_entity.pdbx_description
1 polymer ?
#
loop_
_entity_poly.entity_id
_entity_poly.type
_entity_poly.pdbx_seq_one_letter_code
_entity_poly.pdbx_strand_id
1 'polypeptide(L)'
;MKALARQIAAIHVEKPEIPLNCLTKTMREVAEICGIYTAKQLVYYWPGCRIYVPRKIADDSDFNVIGRDNAQKLCAAFGGATLEVPRNMFSLEGLDYMVHELQALHYSQRDIALALTISQRQVRKIKNGSCRPRRAGRRRQALPGQIEIEDYLQKL
;
A
#
# COMPACT_ATOMS: atom_id res chain seq x y z
N MET A 1 21.32 -22.99 -23.06
CA MET A 1 21.88 -22.34 -21.85
C MET A 1 21.00 -21.16 -21.36
N LYS A 2 19.74 -21.39 -20.98
CA LYS A 2 18.83 -20.36 -20.40
C LYS A 2 18.14 -20.81 -19.10
N ALA A 3 18.45 -22.01 -18.61
CA ALA A 3 17.77 -22.61 -17.46
C ALA A 3 18.37 -22.23 -16.09
N LEU A 4 19.63 -21.78 -16.03
CA LEU A 4 20.31 -21.47 -14.76
C LEU A 4 20.08 -20.03 -14.25
N ALA A 5 19.62 -19.11 -15.11
CA ALA A 5 19.37 -17.72 -14.70
C ALA A 5 18.07 -17.54 -13.89
N ARG A 6 17.17 -18.54 -13.88
CA ARG A 6 15.94 -18.51 -13.07
C ARG A 6 16.16 -18.99 -11.63
N GLN A 7 17.18 -19.82 -11.38
CA GLN A 7 17.47 -20.33 -10.04
C GLN A 7 18.21 -19.30 -9.17
N ILE A 8 18.92 -18.34 -9.76
CA ILE A 8 19.66 -17.30 -9.00
C ILE A 8 18.70 -16.24 -8.42
N ALA A 9 17.54 -16.00 -9.03
CA ALA A 9 16.56 -15.04 -8.50
C ALA A 9 15.88 -15.49 -7.19
N ALA A 10 16.03 -16.75 -6.81
CA ALA A 10 15.52 -17.29 -5.54
C ALA A 10 16.54 -17.19 -4.39
N ILE A 11 17.79 -16.81 -4.66
CA ILE A 11 18.88 -17.03 -3.70
C ILE A 11 19.21 -15.78 -2.85
N HIS A 12 19.01 -14.54 -3.29
CA HIS A 12 19.20 -13.34 -2.45
C HIS A 12 18.10 -12.29 -2.70
N VAL A 13 16.88 -12.55 -2.23
CA VAL A 13 16.06 -11.43 -1.79
C VAL A 13 15.97 -11.58 -0.28
N GLU A 14 17.02 -11.15 0.41
CA GLU A 14 16.85 -10.65 1.77
C GLU A 14 15.72 -9.63 1.66
N LYS A 15 14.55 -10.06 2.12
CA LYS A 15 13.30 -9.32 2.02
C LYS A 15 13.61 -7.93 2.58
N PRO A 16 13.50 -6.85 1.78
CA PRO A 16 13.88 -5.53 2.25
C PRO A 16 13.14 -5.29 3.56
N GLU A 17 13.88 -4.95 4.62
CA GLU A 17 13.27 -4.63 5.90
C GLU A 17 12.33 -3.46 5.68
N ILE A 18 11.03 -3.72 5.72
CA ILE A 18 10.03 -2.69 5.46
C ILE A 18 9.96 -1.84 6.72
N PRO A 19 10.36 -0.55 6.68
CA PRO A 19 10.22 0.30 7.84
C PRO A 19 8.72 0.54 8.10
N LEU A 20 8.31 0.46 9.37
CA LEU A 20 6.91 0.60 9.81
C LEU A 20 6.28 1.93 9.36
N ASN A 21 7.09 2.97 9.20
CA ASN A 21 6.65 4.29 8.73
C ASN A 21 6.13 4.27 7.30
N CYS A 22 6.57 3.31 6.48
CA CYS A 22 6.10 3.16 5.10
C CYS A 22 4.72 2.49 4.98
N LEU A 23 4.19 1.94 6.08
CA LEU A 23 2.90 1.29 6.11
C LEU A 23 1.75 2.30 6.22
N THR A 24 0.57 1.89 5.78
CA THR A 24 -0.67 2.62 6.11
C THR A 24 -0.90 2.59 7.62
N LYS A 25 -1.67 3.55 8.14
CA LYS A 25 -1.91 3.68 9.59
C LYS A 25 -2.40 2.38 10.23
N THR A 26 -3.46 1.78 9.68
CA THR A 26 -4.03 0.51 10.17
C THR A 26 -3.03 -0.65 10.09
N MET A 27 -2.26 -0.75 9.01
CA MET A 27 -1.28 -1.84 8.87
C MET A 27 -0.04 -1.63 9.73
N ARG A 28 0.32 -0.38 10.06
CA ARG A 28 1.38 -0.06 11.01
C ARG A 28 1.00 -0.53 12.40
N GLU A 29 -0.19 -0.18 12.88
CA GLU A 29 -0.70 -0.60 14.20
C GLU A 29 -0.73 -2.12 14.32
N VAL A 30 -1.22 -2.81 13.28
CA VAL A 30 -1.21 -4.28 13.24
C VAL A 30 0.21 -4.84 13.21
N ALA A 31 1.12 -4.24 12.43
CA ALA A 31 2.50 -4.71 12.35
C ALA A 31 3.29 -4.50 13.64
N GLU A 32 3.01 -3.43 14.39
CA GLU A 32 3.61 -3.15 15.70
C GLU A 32 3.19 -4.18 16.76
N ILE A 33 1.92 -4.58 16.76
CA ILE A 33 1.38 -5.47 17.79
C ILE A 33 1.53 -6.95 17.42
N CYS A 34 1.18 -7.30 16.18
CA CYS A 34 1.08 -8.69 15.72
C CYS A 34 2.24 -9.09 14.80
N GLY A 35 3.12 -8.17 14.43
CA GLY A 35 4.22 -8.38 13.51
C GLY A 35 3.88 -8.10 12.04
N ILE A 36 4.90 -7.75 11.27
CA ILE A 36 4.81 -7.43 9.83
C ILE A 36 4.23 -8.62 9.02
N TYR A 37 4.52 -9.86 9.43
CA TYR A 37 4.00 -11.04 8.75
C TYR A 37 2.46 -11.09 8.80
N THR A 38 1.87 -10.86 9.98
CA THR A 38 0.42 -10.84 10.18
C THR A 38 -0.24 -9.73 9.34
N ALA A 39 0.33 -8.53 9.33
CA ALA A 39 -0.14 -7.43 8.50
C ALA A 39 -0.09 -7.78 6.99
N LYS A 40 0.98 -8.45 6.54
CA LYS A 40 1.10 -8.90 5.14
C LYS A 40 0.03 -9.94 4.77
N GLN A 41 -0.23 -10.90 5.65
CA GLN A 41 -1.24 -11.93 5.42
C GLN A 41 -2.65 -11.34 5.34
N LEU A 42 -2.97 -10.35 6.18
CA LEU A 42 -4.27 -9.67 6.12
C LEU A 42 -4.51 -8.99 4.79
N VAL A 43 -3.54 -8.23 4.28
CA VAL A 43 -3.65 -7.57 2.98
C VAL A 43 -3.71 -8.59 1.83
N TYR A 44 -3.04 -9.73 1.98
CA TYR A 44 -3.05 -10.79 0.97
C TYR A 44 -4.43 -11.45 0.84
N TYR A 45 -5.06 -11.78 1.96
CA TYR A 45 -6.35 -12.49 1.97
C TYR A 45 -7.58 -11.57 1.85
N TRP A 46 -7.54 -10.37 2.46
CA TRP A 46 -8.68 -9.44 2.47
C TRP A 46 -8.31 -8.02 1.99
N PRO A 47 -7.79 -7.85 0.76
CA PRO A 47 -7.40 -6.53 0.26
C PRO A 47 -8.62 -5.61 0.05
N GLY A 48 -8.61 -4.44 0.70
CA GLY A 48 -9.64 -3.42 0.49
C GLY A 48 -10.98 -3.71 1.19
N CYS A 49 -10.97 -4.57 2.20
CA CYS A 49 -12.16 -4.98 2.96
C CYS A 49 -12.16 -4.39 4.37
N ARG A 50 -13.35 -4.26 4.95
CA ARG A 50 -13.53 -4.04 6.39
C ARG A 50 -13.91 -5.36 7.04
N ILE A 51 -13.04 -5.86 7.90
CA ILE A 51 -13.22 -7.17 8.54
C ILE A 51 -13.51 -6.97 10.03
N TYR A 52 -14.49 -7.70 10.55
CA TYR A 52 -14.73 -7.74 11.98
C TYR A 52 -13.79 -8.75 12.62
N VAL A 53 -13.05 -8.33 13.66
CA VAL A 53 -12.15 -9.20 14.40
C VAL A 53 -12.90 -9.77 15.61
N PRO A 54 -13.15 -11.08 15.69
CA PRO A 54 -13.85 -11.66 16.82
C PRO A 54 -12.98 -11.62 18.08
N ARG A 55 -13.62 -11.55 19.26
CA ARG A 55 -12.91 -11.63 20.55
C ARG A 55 -12.34 -13.01 20.86
N LYS A 56 -12.94 -14.06 20.31
CA LYS A 56 -12.52 -15.45 20.47
C LYS A 56 -12.52 -16.11 19.09
N ILE A 57 -11.46 -16.85 18.80
CA ILE A 57 -11.36 -17.63 17.56
C ILE A 57 -12.14 -18.91 17.72
N ALA A 58 -13.12 -19.12 16.85
CA ALA A 58 -13.73 -20.41 16.64
C ALA A 58 -12.84 -21.26 15.72
N ASP A 59 -12.91 -22.59 15.86
CA ASP A 59 -12.12 -23.51 15.03
C ASP A 59 -12.48 -23.44 13.54
N ASP A 60 -13.62 -22.84 13.17
CA ASP A 60 -14.06 -22.61 11.77
C ASP A 60 -14.07 -21.11 11.39
N SER A 61 -13.11 -20.34 11.90
CA SER A 61 -13.02 -18.91 11.60
C SER A 61 -12.22 -18.64 10.32
N ASP A 62 -12.65 -17.66 9.53
CA ASP A 62 -11.93 -17.15 8.35
C ASP A 62 -10.48 -16.74 8.68
N PHE A 63 -10.20 -16.39 9.93
CA PHE A 63 -8.87 -15.99 10.41
C PHE A 63 -7.87 -17.14 10.54
N ASN A 64 -8.32 -18.40 10.48
CA ASN A 64 -7.44 -19.57 10.50
C ASN A 64 -6.42 -19.58 9.35
N VAL A 65 -6.75 -18.89 8.25
CA VAL A 65 -5.89 -18.79 7.07
C VAL A 65 -4.57 -18.05 7.36
N ILE A 66 -4.53 -17.18 8.39
CA ILE A 66 -3.33 -16.45 8.83
C ILE A 66 -2.43 -17.32 9.74
N GLY A 67 -2.96 -18.46 10.21
CA GLY A 67 -2.37 -19.32 11.23
C GLY A 67 -2.89 -19.00 12.63
N ARG A 68 -3.09 -20.05 13.44
CA ARG A 68 -3.75 -19.97 14.76
C ARG A 68 -3.07 -18.99 15.71
N ASP A 69 -1.74 -19.00 15.78
CA ASP A 69 -0.99 -18.15 16.72
C ASP A 69 -1.09 -16.66 16.35
N ASN A 70 -1.01 -16.34 15.06
CA ASN A 70 -1.13 -14.96 14.56
C ASN A 70 -2.56 -14.44 14.72
N ALA A 71 -3.54 -15.29 14.41
CA ALA A 71 -4.94 -14.98 14.62
C ALA A 71 -5.21 -14.70 16.10
N GLN A 72 -4.69 -15.53 17.02
CA GLN A 72 -4.87 -15.33 18.46
C GLN A 72 -4.30 -13.98 18.93
N LYS A 73 -3.10 -13.60 18.47
CA LYS A 73 -2.52 -12.28 18.76
C LYS A 73 -3.39 -11.15 18.21
N LEU A 74 -3.92 -11.31 17.00
CA LEU A 74 -4.82 -10.34 16.39
C LEU A 74 -6.11 -10.17 17.19
N CYS A 75 -6.73 -11.28 17.62
CA CYS A 75 -7.94 -11.27 18.42
C CYS A 75 -7.70 -10.73 19.84
N ALA A 76 -6.54 -10.98 20.43
CA ALA A 76 -6.16 -10.41 21.73
C ALA A 76 -6.02 -8.89 21.65
N ALA A 77 -5.48 -8.36 20.55
CA ALA A 77 -5.23 -6.94 20.36
C ALA A 77 -6.45 -6.16 19.86
N PHE A 78 -7.16 -6.69 18.87
CA PHE A 78 -8.23 -6.01 18.13
C PHE A 78 -9.62 -6.66 18.34
N GLY A 79 -9.75 -7.57 19.31
CA GLY A 79 -10.99 -8.32 19.55
C GLY A 79 -12.21 -7.43 19.79
N GLY A 80 -13.21 -7.56 18.92
CA GLY A 80 -14.44 -6.78 18.96
C GLY A 80 -14.38 -5.46 18.18
N ALA A 81 -13.27 -5.15 17.51
CA ALA A 81 -13.14 -4.01 16.61
C ALA A 81 -13.31 -4.43 15.14
N THR A 82 -13.63 -3.45 14.29
CA THR A 82 -13.63 -3.61 12.84
C THR A 82 -12.33 -3.05 12.30
N LEU A 83 -11.54 -3.89 11.63
CA LEU A 83 -10.27 -3.51 11.01
C LEU A 83 -10.50 -3.13 9.55
N GLU A 84 -10.01 -1.95 9.16
CA GLU A 84 -9.98 -1.54 7.75
C GLU A 84 -8.68 -2.01 7.10
N VAL A 85 -8.79 -3.02 6.23
CA VAL A 85 -7.65 -3.58 5.51
C VAL A 85 -7.51 -2.84 4.18
N PRO A 86 -6.40 -2.11 3.96
CA PRO A 86 -6.18 -1.42 2.71
C PRO A 86 -5.90 -2.41 1.58
N ARG A 87 -6.09 -1.96 0.34
CA ARG A 87 -5.73 -2.76 -0.84
C ARG A 87 -4.22 -3.00 -0.97
N ASN A 88 -3.43 -2.02 -0.54
CA ASN A 88 -1.98 -2.08 -0.52
C ASN A 88 -1.48 -1.85 0.91
N MET A 89 -0.47 -2.61 1.31
CA MET A 89 0.13 -2.51 2.65
C MET A 89 0.87 -1.18 2.87
N PHE A 90 1.43 -0.63 1.80
CA PHE A 90 2.22 0.60 1.84
C PHE A 90 1.37 1.86 1.65
N SER A 91 1.73 2.92 2.37
CA SER A 91 1.24 4.28 2.09
C SER A 91 1.85 4.81 0.79
N LEU A 92 1.25 5.85 0.19
CA LEU A 92 1.81 6.47 -1.02
C LEU A 92 3.20 7.04 -0.78
N GLU A 93 3.40 7.67 0.37
CA GLU A 93 4.70 8.21 0.80
C GLU A 93 5.71 7.10 1.09
N GLY A 94 5.26 6.01 1.71
CA GLY A 94 6.10 4.84 1.95
C GLY A 94 6.52 4.14 0.67
N LEU A 95 5.62 4.05 -0.32
CA LEU A 95 5.98 3.56 -1.65
C LEU A 95 7.00 4.47 -2.35
N ASP A 96 6.85 5.80 -2.23
CA ASP A 96 7.81 6.77 -2.79
C ASP A 96 9.20 6.54 -2.17
N TYR A 97 9.26 6.46 -0.84
CA TYR A 97 10.49 6.19 -0.10
C TYR A 97 11.15 4.87 -0.52
N MET A 98 10.42 3.75 -0.47
CA MET A 98 10.95 2.43 -0.81
C MET A 98 11.43 2.33 -2.26
N VAL A 99 10.71 2.95 -3.20
CA VAL A 99 11.11 2.97 -4.62
C VAL A 99 12.42 3.74 -4.79
N HIS A 100 12.56 4.88 -4.11
CA HIS A 100 13.78 5.68 -4.15
C HIS A 100 14.96 4.99 -3.47
N GLU A 101 14.74 4.33 -2.34
CA GLU A 101 15.76 3.57 -1.62
C GLU A 101 16.28 2.37 -2.44
N LEU A 102 15.38 1.54 -2.97
CA LEU A 102 15.76 0.40 -3.82
C LEU A 102 16.43 0.87 -5.12
N GLN A 103 16.05 2.03 -5.63
CA GLN A 103 16.74 2.61 -6.78
C GLN A 103 18.15 3.08 -6.43
N ALA A 104 18.37 3.64 -5.23
CA ALA A 104 19.71 4.00 -4.74
C ALA A 104 20.60 2.76 -4.58
N LEU A 105 20.01 1.62 -4.25
CA LEU A 105 20.66 0.31 -4.22
C LEU A 105 20.84 -0.34 -5.62
N HIS A 106 20.61 0.42 -6.71
CA HIS A 106 20.76 -0.01 -8.09
C HIS A 106 19.85 -1.18 -8.55
N TYR A 107 18.73 -1.44 -7.85
CA TYR A 107 17.75 -2.43 -8.31
C TYR A 107 17.07 -1.98 -9.61
N SER A 108 16.79 -2.94 -10.50
CA SER A 108 16.03 -2.64 -11.71
C SER A 108 14.56 -2.35 -11.40
N GLN A 109 13.87 -1.63 -12.29
CA GLN A 109 12.42 -1.36 -12.10
C GLN A 109 11.59 -2.64 -12.00
N ARG A 110 12.05 -3.71 -12.67
CA ARG A 110 11.41 -5.03 -12.59
C ARG A 110 11.59 -5.62 -11.20
N ASP A 111 12.79 -5.54 -10.64
CA ASP A 111 13.10 -6.11 -9.32
C ASP A 111 12.38 -5.33 -8.22
N ILE A 112 12.33 -3.99 -8.32
CA ILE A 112 11.56 -3.12 -7.43
C ILE A 112 10.07 -3.50 -7.46
N ALA A 113 9.51 -3.70 -8.66
CA ALA A 113 8.12 -4.10 -8.84
C ALA A 113 7.82 -5.46 -8.16
N LEU A 114 8.72 -6.43 -8.30
CA LEU A 114 8.60 -7.74 -7.66
C LEU A 114 8.75 -7.64 -6.14
N ALA A 115 9.73 -6.90 -5.65
CA ALA A 115 10.00 -6.73 -4.21
C ALA A 115 8.81 -6.08 -3.48
N LEU A 116 8.24 -5.03 -4.06
CA LEU A 116 7.12 -4.29 -3.47
C LEU A 116 5.74 -4.85 -3.86
N THR A 117 5.67 -5.89 -4.69
CA THR A 117 4.41 -6.48 -5.21
C THR A 117 3.53 -5.44 -5.91
N ILE A 118 4.14 -4.57 -6.72
CA ILE A 118 3.45 -3.53 -7.50
C ILE A 118 3.76 -3.68 -8.99
N SER A 119 2.95 -3.03 -9.84
CA SER A 119 3.23 -3.03 -11.28
C SER A 119 4.42 -2.13 -11.63
N GLN A 120 5.19 -2.49 -12.67
CA GLN A 120 6.24 -1.62 -13.22
C GLN A 120 5.69 -0.25 -13.65
N ARG A 121 4.44 -0.21 -14.12
CA ARG A 121 3.73 1.05 -14.42
C ARG A 121 3.64 1.94 -13.18
N GLN A 122 3.33 1.37 -12.01
CA GLN A 122 3.23 2.09 -10.75
C GLN A 122 4.60 2.58 -10.28
N VAL A 123 5.65 1.77 -10.39
CA VAL A 123 7.05 2.21 -10.16
C VAL A 123 7.38 3.44 -11.01
N ARG A 124 7.11 3.37 -12.32
CA ARG A 124 7.33 4.50 -13.24
C ARG A 124 6.50 5.74 -12.87
N LYS A 125 5.25 5.56 -12.43
CA LYS A 125 4.40 6.67 -11.99
C LYS A 125 4.94 7.38 -10.75
N ILE A 126 5.45 6.61 -9.79
CA ILE A 126 6.06 7.10 -8.56
C ILE A 126 7.32 7.89 -8.90
N LYS A 127 8.24 7.30 -9.69
CA LYS A 127 9.46 7.96 -10.17
C LYS A 127 9.20 9.28 -10.89
N ASN A 128 8.13 9.33 -11.70
CA ASN A 128 7.77 10.53 -12.45
C ASN A 128 7.00 11.57 -11.61
N GLY A 129 6.78 11.33 -10.31
CA GLY A 129 6.04 12.22 -9.42
C GLY A 129 4.53 12.31 -9.73
N SER A 130 4.02 11.47 -10.62
CA SER A 130 2.62 11.51 -11.11
C SER A 130 1.60 10.97 -10.11
N CYS A 131 2.05 10.31 -9.05
CA CYS A 131 1.22 9.85 -7.93
C CYS A 131 0.97 10.93 -6.88
N ARG A 132 1.69 12.07 -6.93
CA ARG A 132 1.43 13.19 -6.02
C ARG A 132 0.11 13.85 -6.42
N PRO A 133 -0.74 14.27 -5.47
CA PRO A 133 -1.94 15.03 -5.80
C PRO A 133 -1.51 16.19 -6.70
N ARG A 134 -2.19 16.33 -7.83
CA ARG A 134 -1.94 17.43 -8.77
C ARG A 134 -1.96 18.69 -7.92
N ARG A 135 -0.80 19.36 -7.74
CA ARG A 135 -0.73 20.61 -6.97
C ARG A 135 -1.92 21.43 -7.40
N ALA A 136 -2.81 21.75 -6.45
CA ALA A 136 -4.07 22.44 -6.71
C ALA A 136 -3.75 23.52 -7.75
N GLY A 137 -4.25 23.31 -8.97
CA GLY A 137 -3.77 24.08 -10.10
C GLY A 137 -3.88 25.54 -9.72
N ARG A 138 -2.83 26.35 -9.99
CA ARG A 138 -3.00 27.79 -10.04
C ARG A 138 -4.33 28.01 -10.73
N ARG A 139 -5.32 28.64 -10.06
CA ARG A 139 -6.59 29.01 -10.68
C ARG A 139 -6.20 29.53 -12.05
N ARG A 140 -6.61 28.84 -13.12
CA ARG A 140 -6.38 29.35 -14.47
C ARG A 140 -6.98 30.74 -14.40
N GLN A 141 -6.16 31.78 -14.45
CA GLN A 141 -6.69 33.13 -14.51
C GLN A 141 -7.65 33.12 -15.70
N ALA A 142 -8.90 33.53 -15.45
CA ALA A 142 -9.88 33.61 -16.52
C ALA A 142 -9.26 34.42 -17.66
N LEU A 143 -9.29 33.86 -18.87
CA LEU A 143 -8.79 34.58 -20.04
C LEU A 143 -9.61 35.89 -20.17
N PRO A 144 -9.02 37.00 -20.65
CA PRO A 144 -9.62 38.35 -20.64
C PRO A 144 -10.83 38.56 -21.57
N GLY A 145 -11.68 37.55 -21.72
CA GLY A 145 -12.94 37.59 -22.47
C GLY A 145 -13.97 36.54 -22.04
N GLN A 146 -13.73 35.76 -20.98
CA GLN A 146 -14.74 34.89 -20.38
C GLN A 146 -15.52 35.67 -19.32
N ILE A 147 -16.78 35.97 -19.60
CA ILE A 147 -17.74 36.52 -18.63
C ILE A 147 -18.36 35.32 -17.90
N GLU A 148 -18.43 35.35 -16.57
CA GLU A 148 -19.15 34.31 -15.82
C GLU A 148 -20.65 34.39 -16.17
N ILE A 149 -21.33 33.25 -16.20
CA ILE A 149 -22.75 33.19 -16.63
C ILE A 149 -23.62 34.14 -15.80
N GLU A 150 -23.27 34.32 -14.52
CA GLU A 150 -23.92 35.24 -13.58
C GLU A 150 -23.83 36.71 -14.04
N ASP A 151 -22.67 37.13 -14.53
CA ASP A 151 -22.43 38.49 -15.06
C ASP A 151 -23.11 38.72 -16.41
N TYR A 152 -23.39 37.66 -17.19
CA TYR A 152 -24.14 37.75 -18.44
C TYR A 152 -25.64 37.92 -18.20
N LEU A 153 -26.19 37.24 -17.18
CA LEU A 153 -27.61 37.30 -16.85
C LEU A 153 -28.03 38.64 -16.22
N GLN A 154 -27.11 39.38 -15.59
CA GLN A 154 -27.38 40.72 -15.05
C GLN A 154 -27.41 41.83 -16.12
N LYS A 155 -26.99 41.54 -17.37
CA LYS A 155 -26.96 42.49 -18.48
C LYS A 155 -28.16 42.37 -19.43
N LEU A 156 -29.09 41.45 -19.16
CA LEU A 156 -30.40 41.32 -19.82
C LEU A 156 -31.46 42.09 -19.02
#